data_AF-A0A222X797-F1
#
_entry.id   AF-A0A222X797-F1
#
_cell.length_a   1.000
_cell.length_b   1.000
_cell.length_c   1.000
_cell.angle_alpha   90.00
_cell.angle_beta   90.00
_cell.angle_gamma   90.00
#
_symmetry.space_group_name_H-M   'P 1'
#
loop_
_entity.id
_entity.type
_entity.pdbx_description
1 polymer ?
#
loop_
_entity_poly.entity_id
_entity_poly.type
_entity_poly.pdbx_seq_one_letter_code
_entity_poly.pdbx_strand_id
1 'polypeptide(L)'
;MFDINGGELIVLLVVAALVIGPQRLPAYAEQLGVLVRRGRDWITQARTRLDEETADLGVDWEALDPRKYDPRRIVRDALLDEPAAPARRGAAPAAGAAVPRPAPLVGPPPFDDQAT
;
A
#
# COMPACT_ATOMS: atom_id res chain seq x y z
N MET A 1 22.19 7.43 11.83
CA MET A 1 22.05 8.86 11.49
C MET A 1 23.26 9.22 10.65
N PHE A 2 23.09 9.35 9.33
CA PHE A 2 24.13 9.87 8.45
C PHE A 2 23.65 11.25 7.99
N ASP A 3 24.15 12.29 8.67
CA ASP A 3 23.97 13.67 8.24
C ASP A 3 25.07 13.96 7.22
N ILE A 4 24.82 13.60 5.95
CA ILE A 4 25.77 13.84 4.86
C ILE A 4 25.18 14.94 3.99
N ASN A 5 25.87 16.08 3.98
CA ASN A 5 25.62 17.20 3.09
C ASN A 5 26.10 16.87 1.66
N GLY A 6 25.50 17.49 0.64
CA GLY A 6 25.95 17.37 -0.76
C GLY A 6 27.44 17.63 -0.98
N GLY A 7 28.04 18.58 -0.26
CA GLY A 7 29.49 18.82 -0.31
C GLY A 7 30.31 17.66 0.26
N GLU A 8 29.87 17.08 1.36
CA GLU A 8 30.54 15.95 2.02
C GLU A 8 30.42 14.66 1.18
N LEU A 9 29.29 14.49 0.47
CA LEU A 9 29.11 13.41 -0.50
C LEU A 9 30.12 13.49 -1.66
N ILE A 10 30.41 14.70 -2.16
CA ILE A 10 31.45 14.90 -3.20
C ILE A 10 32.82 14.52 -2.66
N VAL A 11 33.19 14.97 -1.46
CA VAL A 11 34.47 14.59 -0.83
C VAL A 11 34.57 13.08 -0.71
N LEU A 12 33.51 12.41 -0.29
CA LEU A 12 33.48 10.96 -0.15
C LEU A 12 33.63 10.24 -1.50
N LEU A 13 33.01 10.74 -2.56
CA LEU A 13 33.21 10.22 -3.92
C LEU A 13 34.65 10.39 -4.41
N VAL A 14 35.29 11.53 -4.13
CA VAL A 14 36.69 11.76 -4.47
C VAL A 14 37.60 10.78 -3.71
N VAL A 15 37.38 10.61 -2.41
CA VAL A 15 38.14 9.64 -1.61
C VAL A 15 37.93 8.21 -2.13
N ALA A 16 36.70 7.82 -2.41
CA ALA A 16 36.39 6.51 -2.97
C ALA A 16 37.09 6.31 -4.33
N ALA A 17 37.10 7.34 -5.19
CA ALA A 17 37.80 7.31 -6.47
C ALA A 17 39.30 7.13 -6.32
N LEU A 18 39.92 7.75 -5.31
CA LEU A 18 41.34 7.59 -5.04
C LEU A 18 41.66 6.19 -4.49
N VAL A 19 40.84 5.66 -3.58
CA VAL A 19 41.04 4.35 -2.95
C VAL A 19 40.84 3.20 -3.95
N ILE A 20 39.79 3.26 -4.76
CA ILE A 20 39.46 2.25 -5.78
C ILE A 20 40.31 2.44 -7.04
N GLY A 21 40.70 3.69 -7.32
CA GLY A 21 41.37 4.13 -8.53
C GLY A 21 40.38 4.69 -9.56
N PRO A 22 40.60 5.90 -10.10
CA PRO A 22 39.67 6.57 -11.00
C PRO A 22 39.49 5.83 -12.33
N GLN A 23 40.49 5.04 -12.73
CA GLN A 23 40.46 4.21 -13.93
C GLN A 23 39.50 3.01 -13.81
N ARG A 24 39.25 2.51 -12.58
CA ARG A 24 38.43 1.31 -12.35
C ARG A 24 36.98 1.63 -12.01
N LEU A 25 36.71 2.80 -11.42
CA LEU A 25 35.36 3.28 -11.14
C LEU A 25 34.38 3.20 -12.32
N PRO A 26 34.69 3.67 -13.54
CA PRO A 26 33.74 3.62 -14.65
C PRO A 26 33.34 2.18 -14.99
N ALA A 27 34.29 1.24 -14.98
CA ALA A 27 33.99 -0.17 -15.23
C ALA A 27 33.03 -0.78 -14.19
N TYR A 28 33.12 -0.38 -12.92
CA TYR A 28 32.17 -0.81 -11.89
C TYR A 28 30.82 -0.08 -11.99
N ALA A 29 30.82 1.21 -12.33
CA ALA A 29 29.61 1.98 -12.54
C ALA A 29 28.79 1.44 -13.72
N GLU A 30 29.45 1.00 -14.78
CA GLU A 30 28.82 0.31 -15.92
C GLU A 30 28.16 -0.99 -15.48
N GLN A 31 28.85 -1.83 -14.71
CA GLN A 31 28.30 -3.09 -14.19
C GLN A 31 27.07 -2.85 -13.31
N LEU A 32 27.15 -1.88 -12.39
CA LEU A 32 26.02 -1.49 -11.55
C LEU A 32 24.87 -0.94 -12.39
N GLY A 33 25.16 -0.10 -13.38
CA GLY A 33 24.15 0.46 -14.28
C GLY A 33 23.41 -0.63 -15.06
N VAL A 34 24.13 -1.63 -15.56
CA VAL A 34 23.52 -2.80 -16.22
C VAL A 34 22.63 -3.57 -15.25
N LEU A 35 23.08 -3.80 -14.02
CA LEU A 35 22.29 -4.50 -13.00
C LEU A 35 21.02 -3.72 -12.63
N VAL A 36 21.13 -2.41 -12.43
CA VAL A 36 19.99 -1.53 -12.12
C VAL A 36 18.98 -1.52 -13.27
N ARG A 37 19.44 -1.45 -14.52
CA ARG A 37 18.55 -1.53 -15.69
C ARG A 37 17.80 -2.86 -15.75
N ARG A 38 18.52 -3.98 -15.59
CA ARG A 38 17.91 -5.32 -15.55
C ARG A 38 16.90 -5.46 -14.40
N GLY A 39 17.24 -4.97 -13.22
CA GLY A 39 16.34 -4.96 -12.07
C GLY A 39 15.09 -4.11 -12.32
N ARG A 40 15.24 -2.93 -12.94
CA ARG A 40 14.12 -2.09 -13.34
C ARG A 40 13.20 -2.82 -14.31
N ASP A 41 13.76 -3.45 -15.34
CA ASP A 41 12.98 -4.14 -16.37
C ASP A 41 12.22 -5.34 -15.76
N TRP A 42 12.84 -6.07 -14.82
CA TRP A 42 12.17 -7.11 -14.04
C TRP A 42 11.02 -6.58 -13.19
N ILE A 43 11.21 -5.46 -12.48
CA ILE A 43 10.13 -4.84 -11.69
C ILE A 43 8.99 -4.39 -12.59
N THR A 44 9.28 -3.80 -13.74
CA THR A 44 8.27 -3.40 -14.72
C THR A 44 7.48 -4.60 -15.23
N GLN A 45 8.15 -5.69 -15.61
CA GLN A 45 7.50 -6.92 -16.06
C GLN A 45 6.64 -7.56 -14.96
N ALA A 46 7.13 -7.59 -13.72
CA ALA A 46 6.37 -8.09 -12.57
C ALA A 46 5.11 -7.25 -12.33
N ARG A 47 5.22 -5.91 -12.41
CA ARG A 47 4.06 -5.00 -12.35
C ARG A 47 3.07 -5.28 -13.47
N THR A 48 3.54 -5.40 -14.72
CA THR A 48 2.66 -5.71 -15.86
C THR A 48 1.89 -7.01 -15.68
N ARG A 49 2.53 -8.08 -15.19
CA ARG A 49 1.86 -9.36 -14.91
C ARG A 49 0.84 -9.25 -13.79
N LEU A 50 1.17 -8.54 -12.72
CA LEU A 50 0.24 -8.26 -11.63
C LEU A 50 -0.94 -7.43 -12.14
N ASP A 51 -0.71 -6.40 -12.94
CA ASP A 51 -1.76 -5.57 -13.52
C ASP A 51 -2.69 -6.39 -14.45
N GLU A 52 -2.11 -7.29 -15.25
CA GLU A 52 -2.86 -8.23 -16.12
C GLU A 52 -3.72 -9.22 -15.31
N GLU A 53 -3.16 -9.86 -14.28
CA GLU A 53 -3.90 -10.78 -13.40
C GLU A 53 -4.94 -10.05 -12.54
N THR A 54 -4.66 -8.81 -12.16
CA THR A 54 -5.59 -7.97 -11.42
C THR A 54 -6.78 -7.51 -12.27
N ALA A 55 -6.51 -7.17 -13.53
CA ALA A 55 -7.55 -6.82 -14.49
C ALA A 55 -8.55 -7.98 -14.70
N ASP A 56 -8.08 -9.24 -14.61
CA ASP A 56 -8.92 -10.45 -14.67
C ASP A 56 -9.71 -10.69 -13.36
N LEU A 57 -9.14 -10.33 -12.21
CA LEU A 57 -9.79 -10.45 -10.90
C LEU A 57 -10.78 -9.31 -10.56
N GLY A 58 -10.82 -8.24 -11.36
CA GLY A 58 -11.72 -7.09 -11.16
C GLY A 58 -11.48 -6.31 -9.85
N VAL A 59 -10.36 -6.57 -9.17
CA VAL A 59 -9.98 -5.89 -7.92
C VAL A 59 -9.04 -4.76 -8.26
N ASP A 60 -9.60 -3.58 -8.54
CA ASP A 60 -8.81 -2.40 -8.88
C ASP A 60 -7.97 -1.94 -7.67
N TRP A 61 -6.70 -2.33 -7.59
CA TRP A 61 -5.82 -1.99 -6.46
C TRP A 61 -5.61 -0.48 -6.30
N GLU A 62 -5.91 0.31 -7.35
CA GLU A 62 -5.91 1.76 -7.29
C GLU A 62 -7.09 2.32 -6.45
N ALA A 63 -8.17 1.54 -6.31
CA ALA A 63 -9.28 1.82 -5.38
C ALA A 63 -8.96 1.40 -3.94
N LEU A 64 -7.93 0.59 -3.73
CA LEU A 64 -7.42 0.21 -2.40
C LEU A 64 -6.25 1.10 -1.92
N ASP A 65 -5.88 2.15 -2.66
CA ASP A 65 -4.94 3.16 -2.19
C ASP A 65 -5.65 4.12 -1.20
N PRO A 66 -5.34 4.06 0.12
CA PRO A 66 -6.00 4.88 1.13
C PRO A 66 -5.80 6.38 0.94
N ARG A 67 -4.87 6.79 0.07
CA ARG A 67 -4.55 8.20 -0.23
C ARG A 67 -5.41 8.79 -1.35
N LYS A 68 -6.11 7.95 -2.13
CA LYS A 68 -6.96 8.39 -3.26
C LYS A 68 -8.46 8.32 -2.98
N TYR A 69 -8.88 7.99 -1.76
CA TYR A 69 -10.25 8.23 -1.30
C TYR A 69 -10.47 9.73 -1.07
N ASP A 70 -10.51 10.51 -2.15
CA ASP A 70 -10.68 11.96 -2.09
C ASP A 70 -12.19 12.25 -1.90
N PRO A 71 -12.63 12.60 -0.68
CA PRO A 71 -14.05 12.65 -0.32
C PRO A 71 -14.85 13.64 -1.17
N ARG A 72 -14.16 14.59 -1.80
CA ARG A 72 -14.74 15.61 -2.68
C ARG A 72 -15.29 15.03 -3.97
N ARG A 73 -14.74 13.92 -4.49
CA ARG A 73 -15.27 13.28 -5.70
C ARG A 73 -16.59 12.55 -5.42
N ILE A 74 -16.64 11.80 -4.32
CA ILE A 74 -17.85 11.06 -3.89
C ILE A 74 -19.06 11.99 -3.72
N VAL A 75 -18.84 13.19 -3.16
CA VAL A 75 -19.90 14.19 -2.99
C VAL A 75 -20.33 14.80 -4.33
N ARG A 76 -19.40 15.04 -5.27
CA ARG A 76 -19.74 15.59 -6.58
C ARG A 76 -20.53 14.61 -7.42
N ASP A 77 -20.18 13.33 -7.36
CA ASP A 77 -20.92 12.28 -8.06
C ASP A 77 -22.35 12.15 -7.47
N ALA A 78 -22.51 12.29 -6.15
CA ALA A 78 -23.83 12.37 -5.51
C ALA A 78 -24.64 13.65 -5.81
N LEU A 79 -23.99 14.71 -6.32
CA LEU A 79 -24.66 15.96 -6.73
C LEU A 79 -24.94 16.04 -8.24
N LEU A 80 -24.26 15.25 -9.06
CA LEU A 80 -24.33 15.31 -10.52
C LEU A 80 -25.27 14.24 -11.13
N ASP A 81 -25.45 13.09 -10.48
CA ASP A 81 -26.30 11.98 -10.94
C ASP A 81 -27.69 11.95 -10.29
N GLU A 82 -28.40 13.09 -10.29
CA GLU A 82 -29.83 13.10 -9.94
C GLU A 82 -30.70 13.04 -11.21
N PRO A 83 -31.26 11.86 -11.51
CA PRO A 83 -32.65 11.78 -11.94
C PRO A 83 -33.44 10.88 -10.98
N ALA A 84 -34.17 11.53 -10.07
CA ALA A 84 -35.42 11.09 -9.45
C ALA A 84 -35.56 9.62 -8.99
N ALA A 85 -35.42 9.38 -7.67
CA ALA A 85 -36.37 8.53 -6.93
C ALA A 85 -36.33 8.80 -5.41
N PRO A 86 -37.47 8.79 -4.69
CA PRO A 86 -37.58 9.33 -3.34
C PRO A 86 -37.13 8.33 -2.26
N ALA A 87 -35.97 8.57 -1.64
CA ALA A 87 -35.59 7.86 -0.42
C ALA A 87 -36.21 8.51 0.83
N ARG A 88 -37.53 8.31 1.03
CA ARG A 88 -38.13 8.44 2.37
C ARG A 88 -38.13 7.08 3.07
N ARG A 89 -37.05 6.81 3.80
CA ARG A 89 -37.06 6.27 5.17
C ARG A 89 -35.62 5.94 5.60
N GLY A 90 -35.19 6.54 6.71
CA GLY A 90 -33.96 6.10 7.36
C GLY A 90 -33.20 7.15 8.16
N ALA A 91 -33.77 8.31 8.48
CA ALA A 91 -33.23 9.14 9.55
C ALA A 91 -33.91 8.73 10.87
N ALA A 92 -33.25 7.86 11.64
CA ALA A 92 -33.50 7.74 13.07
C ALA A 92 -32.22 8.14 13.81
N PRO A 93 -32.32 8.97 14.87
CA PRO A 93 -31.18 9.57 15.54
C PRO A 93 -30.39 8.54 16.35
N ALA A 94 -29.13 8.85 16.59
CA ALA A 94 -28.24 8.12 17.48
C ALA A 94 -28.89 7.83 18.84
N ALA A 95 -29.00 6.54 19.19
CA ALA A 95 -29.35 6.08 20.52
C ALA A 95 -28.48 4.86 20.87
N GLY A 96 -27.60 5.06 21.86
CA GLY A 96 -27.12 4.04 22.79
C GLY A 96 -26.45 2.79 22.21
N ALA A 97 -25.12 2.71 22.39
CA ALA A 97 -24.39 1.45 22.34
C ALA A 97 -25.04 0.41 23.26
N ALA A 98 -25.70 -0.60 22.69
CA ALA A 98 -26.15 -1.78 23.41
C ALA A 98 -25.13 -2.90 23.19
N VAL A 99 -24.28 -3.09 24.20
CA VAL A 99 -23.41 -4.28 24.31
C VAL A 99 -24.32 -5.51 24.48
N PRO A 100 -24.21 -6.56 23.67
CA PRO A 100 -25.00 -7.77 23.86
C PRO A 100 -24.57 -8.44 25.17
N ARG A 101 -25.52 -8.54 26.10
CA ARG A 101 -25.36 -9.29 27.35
C ARG A 101 -25.56 -10.78 27.03
N PRO A 102 -24.58 -11.67 27.31
CA PRO A 102 -24.79 -13.10 27.08
C PRO A 102 -25.90 -13.64 28.00
N ALA A 103 -26.75 -14.49 27.44
CA ALA A 103 -27.79 -15.18 28.18
C ALA A 103 -27.17 -16.08 29.27
N PRO A 104 -27.83 -16.26 30.43
CA PRO A 104 -27.32 -17.17 31.46
C PRO A 104 -27.31 -18.60 30.92
N LEU A 105 -26.12 -19.19 30.90
CA LEU A 105 -25.88 -20.58 30.54
C LEU A 105 -26.41 -21.44 31.69
N VAL A 106 -27.63 -21.97 31.58
CA VAL A 106 -28.16 -22.92 32.57
C VAL A 106 -27.64 -24.31 32.21
N GLY A 107 -26.54 -24.71 32.86
CA GLY A 107 -25.95 -26.04 32.75
C GLY A 107 -24.43 -26.02 33.01
N PRO A 108 -23.83 -27.10 33.53
CA PRO A 108 -22.38 -27.20 33.60
C PRO A 108 -21.78 -27.11 32.18
N PRO A 109 -20.64 -26.42 32.00
CA PRO A 109 -19.99 -26.30 30.71
C PRO A 109 -19.58 -27.69 30.18
N PRO A 110 -19.69 -27.95 28.86
CA PRO A 110 -19.22 -29.18 28.27
C PRO A 110 -17.70 -29.31 28.47
N PHE A 111 -17.24 -30.47 28.93
CA PHE A 111 -15.82 -30.78 28.98
C PHE A 111 -15.27 -30.95 27.57
N ASP A 112 -14.14 -30.31 27.27
CA ASP A 112 -13.37 -30.44 26.04
C ASP A 112 -12.48 -31.69 26.14
N ASP A 113 -12.74 -32.69 25.30
CA ASP A 113 -12.05 -33.98 25.25
C ASP A 113 -10.82 -33.98 24.33
N GLN A 114 -10.51 -32.85 23.68
CA GLN A 114 -9.39 -32.71 22.74
C GLN A 114 -8.16 -32.02 23.35
N ALA A 115 -8.18 -31.71 24.64
CA ALA A 115 -7.01 -31.19 25.36
C ALA A 115 -6.14 -32.35 25.88
N THR A 116 -5.32 -32.95 25.03
CA THR A 116 -4.18 -33.81 25.44
C THR A 116 -2.99 -33.59 24.53
#